data_AF-A0A542JD99-F1
#
_entry.id   AF-A0A542JD99-F1
#
_cell.length_a   1.000
_cell.length_b   1.000
_cell.length_c   1.000
_cell.angle_alpha   90.00
_cell.angle_beta   90.00
_cell.angle_gamma   90.00
#
_symmetry.space_group_name_H-M   'P 1'
#
loop_
_entity.id
_entity.type
_entity.pdbx_description
1 polymer ?
#
loop_
_entity_poly.entity_id
_entity_poly.type
_entity_poly.pdbx_seq_one_letter_code
_entity_poly.pdbx_strand_id
1 'polypeptide(L)'
;MSSASVSPHGFGAARGRGYRPDQVDAYAAALSHDRDAAWERAARLTVLTREMEEEAARLREAVTRLAPQAYETLGEGARRLFQLAQEEAAAVREGARQEAQRLAEEAQERAHGVRDAAQAHADTVRADADERARQCLLAARAEADEIRVSARREVKERRGEALGALREVRRRTSATLAEQAKELAERWEEAERAESERVDAAAAREAERVALAEQALSEAKRAFGEAEESGRRCQEEARARAAEILAEARLREERIARETEQVLRAHGERWDDVQAQMDFVRSSLTALTGSTQGE
;
A
#
# COMPACT_ATOMS: atom_id res chain seq x y z
N MET A 1 -12.60 -4.07 72.99
CA MET A 1 -13.69 -5.01 72.64
C MET A 1 -13.43 -5.57 71.26
N SER A 2 -14.00 -6.74 70.97
CA SER A 2 -13.87 -7.51 69.72
C SER A 2 -12.48 -8.14 69.47
N SER A 3 -12.38 -9.36 68.96
CA SER A 3 -13.41 -10.42 68.87
C SER A 3 -12.68 -11.74 68.63
N ALA A 4 -12.50 -12.56 69.67
CA ALA A 4 -12.14 -13.95 69.45
C ALA A 4 -13.33 -14.62 68.75
N SER A 5 -13.13 -15.09 67.52
CA SER A 5 -14.14 -15.85 66.78
C SER A 5 -14.31 -17.21 67.45
N VAL A 6 -15.14 -17.27 68.47
CA VAL A 6 -15.57 -18.52 69.09
C VAL A 6 -16.28 -19.33 68.02
N SER A 7 -15.79 -20.55 67.77
CA SER A 7 -16.46 -21.48 66.86
C SER A 7 -17.91 -21.71 67.33
N PRO A 8 -18.89 -22.00 66.45
CA PRO A 8 -20.24 -22.38 66.87
C PRO A 8 -20.30 -23.51 67.90
N HIS A 9 -19.21 -24.29 68.02
CA HIS A 9 -19.04 -25.39 68.97
C HIS A 9 -18.23 -25.02 70.23
N GLY A 10 -18.01 -23.73 70.51
CA GLY A 10 -17.38 -23.25 71.76
C GLY A 10 -15.85 -23.31 71.82
N PHE A 11 -15.17 -23.85 70.81
CA PHE A 11 -13.71 -23.95 70.81
C PHE A 11 -13.00 -22.59 70.82
N GLY A 12 -12.00 -22.45 71.70
CA GLY A 12 -11.12 -21.29 71.74
C GLY A 12 -10.03 -21.39 70.67
N ALA A 13 -9.84 -20.32 69.90
CA ALA A 13 -8.72 -20.23 68.96
C ALA A 13 -7.39 -20.23 69.72
N ALA A 14 -6.44 -21.06 69.25
CA ALA A 14 -5.05 -20.96 69.69
C ALA A 14 -4.38 -19.69 69.11
N ARG A 15 -3.15 -19.40 69.51
CA ARG A 15 -2.37 -18.27 68.96
C ARG A 15 -1.78 -18.66 67.59
N GLY A 16 -2.66 -18.69 66.59
CA GLY A 16 -2.45 -19.25 65.25
C GLY A 16 -3.79 -19.78 64.73
N ARG A 17 -3.97 -19.92 63.41
CA ARG A 17 -5.26 -20.33 62.81
C ARG A 17 -5.56 -21.83 63.05
N GLY A 18 -5.88 -22.20 64.28
CA GLY A 18 -6.20 -23.57 64.67
C GLY A 18 -6.90 -23.65 66.03
N TYR A 19 -7.62 -24.75 66.23
CA TYR A 19 -8.26 -25.10 67.50
C TYR A 19 -7.22 -25.61 68.51
N ARG A 20 -7.52 -25.53 69.80
CA ARG A 20 -6.69 -26.12 70.86
C ARG A 20 -6.93 -27.65 70.91
N PRO A 21 -5.92 -28.52 70.70
CA PRO A 21 -6.09 -29.97 70.70
C PRO A 21 -6.79 -30.50 71.94
N ASP A 22 -6.31 -30.13 73.14
CA ASP A 22 -6.89 -30.58 74.41
C ASP A 22 -8.39 -30.24 74.57
N GLN A 23 -8.86 -29.15 73.95
CA GLN A 23 -10.28 -28.77 73.97
C GLN A 23 -11.09 -29.59 72.97
N VAL A 24 -10.51 -29.94 71.82
CA VAL A 24 -11.12 -30.82 70.82
C VAL A 24 -11.18 -32.25 71.35
N ASP A 25 -10.13 -32.73 71.99
CA ASP A 25 -10.05 -34.08 72.57
C ASP A 25 -11.02 -34.24 73.74
N ALA A 26 -11.09 -33.25 74.65
CA ALA A 26 -12.08 -33.24 75.73
C ALA A 26 -13.53 -33.21 75.21
N TYR A 27 -13.80 -32.43 74.15
CA TYR A 27 -15.11 -32.37 73.51
C TYR A 27 -15.46 -33.68 72.77
N ALA A 28 -14.51 -34.28 72.07
CA ALA A 28 -14.68 -35.56 71.37
C ALA A 28 -14.88 -36.72 72.36
N ALA A 29 -14.20 -36.70 73.50
CA ALA A 29 -14.40 -37.65 74.59
C ALA A 29 -15.80 -37.51 75.22
N ALA A 30 -16.23 -36.27 75.52
CA ALA A 30 -17.58 -36.01 76.02
C ALA A 30 -18.66 -36.47 75.03
N LEU A 31 -18.51 -36.12 73.75
CA LEU A 31 -19.45 -36.50 72.69
C LEU A 31 -19.47 -38.01 72.43
N SER A 32 -18.35 -38.70 72.62
CA SER A 32 -18.28 -40.18 72.58
C SER A 32 -18.98 -40.80 73.79
N HIS A 33 -18.81 -40.24 74.99
CA HIS A 33 -19.51 -40.70 76.19
C HIS A 33 -21.03 -40.48 76.09
N ASP A 34 -21.46 -39.32 75.59
CA ASP A 34 -22.88 -39.01 75.35
C ASP A 34 -23.49 -39.94 74.29
N ARG A 35 -22.74 -40.25 73.23
CA ARG A 35 -23.11 -41.28 72.24
C ARG A 35 -23.29 -42.62 72.92
N ASP A 36 -22.30 -43.10 73.67
CA ASP A 36 -22.33 -44.45 74.26
C ASP A 36 -23.45 -44.56 75.30
N ALA A 37 -23.66 -43.54 76.13
CA ALA A 37 -24.79 -43.45 77.05
C ALA A 37 -26.15 -43.39 76.32
N ALA A 38 -26.23 -42.73 75.15
CA ALA A 38 -27.44 -42.73 74.32
C ALA A 38 -27.69 -44.11 73.67
N TRP A 39 -26.63 -44.80 73.23
CA TRP A 39 -26.70 -46.17 72.71
C TRP A 39 -27.16 -47.16 73.77
N GLU A 40 -26.64 -47.09 74.99
CA GLU A 40 -27.14 -47.91 76.09
C GLU A 40 -28.62 -47.61 76.42
N ARG A 41 -29.02 -46.33 76.43
CA ARG A 41 -30.42 -45.95 76.63
C ARG A 41 -31.31 -46.51 75.52
N ALA A 42 -30.89 -46.42 74.26
CA ALA A 42 -31.59 -46.99 73.12
C ALA A 42 -31.70 -48.53 73.21
N ALA A 43 -30.62 -49.21 73.63
CA ALA A 43 -30.63 -50.66 73.84
C ALA A 43 -31.59 -51.06 74.97
N ARG A 44 -31.53 -50.39 76.13
CA ARG A 44 -32.46 -50.61 77.26
C ARG A 44 -33.92 -50.35 76.86
N LEU A 45 -34.19 -49.27 76.14
CA LEU A 45 -35.52 -48.97 75.61
C LEU A 45 -35.98 -50.00 74.58
N THR A 46 -35.09 -50.52 73.72
CA THR A 46 -35.44 -51.56 72.74
C THR A 46 -35.82 -52.88 73.43
N VAL A 47 -35.12 -53.25 74.51
CA VAL A 47 -35.50 -54.41 75.34
C VAL A 47 -36.85 -54.16 76.02
N LEU A 48 -37.03 -53.01 76.68
CA LEU A 48 -38.29 -52.66 77.33
C LEU A 48 -39.47 -52.61 76.34
N THR A 49 -39.29 -52.05 75.15
CA THR A 49 -40.33 -52.05 74.11
C THR A 49 -40.72 -53.48 73.71
N ARG A 50 -39.76 -54.40 73.56
CA ARG A 50 -40.05 -55.82 73.29
C ARG A 50 -40.76 -56.50 74.45
N GLU A 51 -40.33 -56.27 75.68
CA GLU A 51 -40.99 -56.79 76.89
C GLU A 51 -42.44 -56.29 76.99
N MET A 52 -42.67 -55.01 76.70
CA MET A 52 -44.02 -54.40 76.65
C MET A 52 -44.85 -54.88 75.46
N GLU A 53 -44.24 -55.14 74.29
CA GLU A 53 -44.91 -55.74 73.14
C GLU A 53 -45.36 -57.18 73.44
N GLU A 54 -44.48 -57.98 74.06
CA GLU A 54 -44.79 -59.33 74.52
C GLU A 54 -45.86 -59.33 75.61
N GLU A 55 -45.76 -58.47 76.62
CA GLU A 55 -46.77 -58.36 77.68
C GLU A 55 -48.11 -57.88 77.10
N ALA A 56 -48.11 -56.89 76.22
CA ALA A 56 -49.31 -56.45 75.52
C ALA A 56 -49.90 -57.53 74.59
N ALA A 57 -49.07 -58.44 74.04
CA ALA A 57 -49.55 -59.60 73.29
C ALA A 57 -50.18 -60.66 74.21
N ARG A 58 -49.53 -60.99 75.34
CA ARG A 58 -50.05 -61.91 76.36
C ARG A 58 -51.36 -61.40 76.97
N LEU A 59 -51.44 -60.10 77.27
CA LEU A 59 -52.66 -59.45 77.76
C LEU A 59 -53.77 -59.45 76.70
N ARG A 60 -53.47 -59.18 75.42
CA ARG A 60 -54.44 -59.32 74.33
C ARG A 60 -54.94 -60.76 74.21
N GLU A 61 -54.07 -61.76 74.28
CA GLU A 61 -54.42 -63.18 74.23
C GLU A 61 -55.26 -63.62 75.46
N ALA A 62 -54.94 -63.09 76.64
CA ALA A 62 -55.76 -63.28 77.85
C ALA A 62 -57.16 -62.66 77.68
N VAL A 63 -57.26 -61.46 77.12
CA VAL A 63 -58.54 -60.79 76.83
C VAL A 63 -59.35 -61.54 75.76
N THR A 64 -58.73 -62.07 74.70
CA THR A 64 -59.45 -62.90 73.71
C THR A 64 -59.92 -64.25 74.26
N ARG A 65 -59.30 -64.74 75.34
CA ARG A 65 -59.74 -65.95 76.07
C ARG A 65 -60.84 -65.69 77.10
N LEU A 66 -61.09 -64.43 77.47
CA LEU A 66 -62.24 -64.10 78.29
C LEU A 66 -63.52 -64.26 77.46
N ALA A 67 -64.47 -65.03 77.98
CA ALA A 67 -65.80 -65.11 77.37
C ALA A 67 -66.44 -63.71 77.33
N PRO A 68 -67.18 -63.37 76.25
CA PRO A 68 -67.90 -62.10 76.17
C PRO A 68 -68.79 -61.90 77.40
N GLN A 69 -68.64 -60.75 78.08
CA GLN A 69 -69.41 -60.43 79.27
C GLN A 69 -70.84 -60.09 78.86
N ALA A 70 -71.70 -61.11 78.73
CA ALA A 70 -73.08 -60.95 78.27
C ALA A 70 -74.05 -60.49 79.38
N TYR A 71 -73.58 -60.39 80.63
CA TYR A 71 -74.33 -59.97 81.83
C TYR A 71 -75.65 -60.73 82.10
N GLU A 72 -75.86 -61.88 81.45
CA GLU A 72 -77.14 -62.64 81.52
C GLU A 72 -77.45 -63.16 82.92
N THR A 73 -76.43 -63.39 83.74
CA THR A 73 -76.54 -63.79 85.15
C THR A 73 -77.05 -62.69 86.09
N LEU A 74 -77.13 -61.43 85.63
CA LEU A 74 -77.63 -60.28 86.38
C LEU A 74 -79.08 -59.90 85.99
N GLY A 75 -79.74 -60.72 85.17
CA GLY A 75 -81.14 -60.57 84.77
C GLY A 75 -81.35 -59.66 83.55
N GLU A 76 -82.59 -59.67 83.04
CA GLU A 76 -82.91 -59.02 81.75
C GLU A 76 -82.60 -57.52 81.68
N GLY A 77 -82.73 -56.81 82.82
CA GLY A 77 -82.44 -55.38 82.89
C GLY A 77 -80.97 -55.07 82.58
N ALA A 78 -80.04 -55.86 83.12
CA ALA A 78 -78.61 -55.73 82.85
C ALA A 78 -78.28 -56.08 81.39
N ARG A 79 -78.90 -57.14 80.84
CA ARG A 79 -78.75 -57.54 79.43
C ARG A 79 -79.20 -56.43 78.47
N ARG A 80 -80.38 -55.83 78.70
CA ARG A 80 -80.88 -54.70 77.90
C ARG A 80 -79.99 -53.47 77.99
N LEU A 81 -79.48 -53.13 79.18
CA LEU A 81 -78.55 -52.00 79.37
C LEU A 81 -77.23 -52.23 78.62
N PHE A 82 -76.68 -53.45 78.67
CA PHE A 82 -75.46 -53.80 77.94
C PHE A 82 -75.64 -53.82 76.42
N GLN A 83 -76.83 -54.19 75.94
CA GLN A 83 -77.17 -54.15 74.52
C GLN A 83 -77.25 -52.70 74.02
N LEU A 84 -77.97 -51.83 74.74
CA LEU A 84 -78.04 -50.40 74.47
C LEU A 84 -76.65 -49.73 74.51
N ALA A 85 -75.79 -50.10 75.47
CA ALA A 85 -74.43 -49.57 75.55
C ALA A 85 -73.55 -49.98 74.35
N GLN A 86 -73.77 -51.17 73.78
CA GLN A 86 -73.07 -51.60 72.55
C GLN A 86 -73.60 -50.89 71.31
N GLU A 87 -74.91 -50.67 71.23
CA GLU A 87 -75.56 -49.90 70.16
C GLU A 87 -75.07 -48.45 70.15
N GLU A 88 -75.06 -47.79 71.31
CA GLU A 88 -74.52 -46.44 71.50
C GLU A 88 -73.01 -46.39 71.17
N ALA A 89 -72.22 -47.35 71.66
CA ALA A 89 -70.80 -47.44 71.33
C ALA A 89 -70.54 -47.74 69.83
N ALA A 90 -71.47 -48.37 69.12
CA ALA A 90 -71.40 -48.53 67.66
C ALA A 90 -71.75 -47.20 66.96
N ALA A 91 -72.83 -46.53 67.37
CA ALA A 91 -73.26 -45.24 66.84
C ALA A 91 -72.17 -44.16 67.02
N VAL A 92 -71.58 -44.04 68.21
CA VAL A 92 -70.48 -43.10 68.49
C VAL A 92 -69.25 -43.39 67.63
N ARG A 93 -68.87 -44.67 67.46
CA ARG A 93 -67.72 -45.04 66.61
C ARG A 93 -67.99 -44.75 65.13
N GLU A 94 -69.21 -44.96 64.67
CA GLU A 94 -69.58 -44.73 63.27
C GLU A 94 -69.71 -43.24 62.96
N GLY A 95 -70.34 -42.46 63.85
CA GLY A 95 -70.35 -40.99 63.76
C GLY A 95 -68.93 -40.40 63.79
N ALA A 96 -68.05 -40.90 64.67
CA ALA A 96 -66.65 -40.46 64.72
C ALA A 96 -65.87 -40.78 63.42
N ARG A 97 -66.17 -41.89 62.75
CA ARG A 97 -65.58 -42.23 61.44
C ARG A 97 -66.09 -41.30 60.34
N GLN A 98 -67.39 -41.04 60.30
CA GLN A 98 -68.02 -40.17 59.30
C GLN A 98 -67.52 -38.72 59.45
N GLU A 99 -67.41 -38.21 60.69
CA GLU A 99 -66.80 -36.90 60.96
C GLU A 99 -65.32 -36.87 60.58
N ALA A 100 -64.54 -37.91 60.90
CA ALA A 100 -63.13 -38.00 60.50
C ALA A 100 -62.96 -38.05 58.96
N GLN A 101 -63.85 -38.75 58.25
CA GLN A 101 -63.86 -38.78 56.80
C GLN A 101 -64.21 -37.40 56.22
N ARG A 102 -65.27 -36.72 56.70
CA ARG A 102 -65.62 -35.37 56.23
C ARG A 102 -64.47 -34.39 56.45
N LEU A 103 -63.83 -34.43 57.62
CA LEU A 103 -62.66 -33.58 57.91
C LEU A 103 -61.46 -33.89 57.00
N ALA A 104 -61.26 -35.16 56.62
CA ALA A 104 -60.22 -35.55 55.68
C ALA A 104 -60.52 -35.06 54.25
N GLU A 105 -61.76 -35.17 53.80
CA GLU A 105 -62.24 -34.67 52.50
C GLU A 105 -62.12 -33.14 52.43
N GLU A 106 -62.63 -32.41 53.43
CA GLU A 106 -62.46 -30.95 53.55
C GLU A 106 -60.98 -30.53 53.55
N ALA A 107 -60.09 -31.29 54.21
CA ALA A 107 -58.66 -31.02 54.22
C ALA A 107 -57.99 -31.27 52.86
N GLN A 108 -58.43 -32.31 52.14
CA GLN A 108 -57.97 -32.60 50.77
C GLN A 108 -58.41 -31.50 49.81
N GLU A 109 -59.68 -31.09 49.81
CA GLU A 109 -60.19 -29.99 48.98
C GLU A 109 -59.41 -28.69 49.20
N ARG A 110 -59.18 -28.32 50.48
CA ARG A 110 -58.36 -27.14 50.83
C ARG A 110 -56.91 -27.29 50.33
N ALA A 111 -56.31 -28.47 50.48
CA ALA A 111 -54.94 -28.72 50.00
C ALA A 111 -54.83 -28.66 48.47
N HIS A 112 -55.83 -29.16 47.74
CA HIS A 112 -55.94 -29.04 46.29
C HIS A 112 -56.09 -27.58 45.86
N GLY A 113 -57.04 -26.84 46.44
CA GLY A 113 -57.23 -25.42 46.13
C GLY A 113 -55.99 -24.55 46.37
N VAL A 114 -55.23 -24.81 47.44
CA VAL A 114 -53.94 -24.14 47.69
C VAL A 114 -52.89 -24.51 46.64
N ARG A 115 -52.82 -25.79 46.23
CA ARG A 115 -51.91 -26.24 45.17
C ARG A 115 -52.22 -25.60 43.82
N ASP A 116 -53.49 -25.58 43.44
CA ASP A 116 -53.94 -25.07 42.15
C ASP A 116 -53.75 -23.54 42.08
N ALA A 117 -54.02 -22.82 43.17
CA ALA A 117 -53.73 -21.39 43.29
C ALA A 117 -52.22 -21.09 43.21
N ALA A 118 -51.38 -21.88 43.89
CA ALA A 118 -49.92 -21.74 43.83
C ALA A 118 -49.37 -22.04 42.42
N GLN A 119 -49.92 -23.07 41.75
CA GLN A 119 -49.56 -23.42 40.38
C GLN A 119 -49.95 -22.31 39.40
N ALA A 120 -51.19 -21.81 39.45
CA ALA A 120 -51.66 -20.72 38.61
C ALA A 120 -50.86 -19.42 38.80
N HIS A 121 -50.46 -19.12 40.04
CA HIS A 121 -49.56 -18.01 40.32
C HIS A 121 -48.16 -18.23 39.70
N ALA A 122 -47.59 -19.43 39.86
CA ALA A 122 -46.29 -19.78 39.28
C ALA A 122 -46.31 -19.79 37.73
N ASP A 123 -47.41 -20.19 37.11
CA ASP A 123 -47.62 -20.13 35.65
C ASP A 123 -47.70 -18.67 35.18
N THR A 124 -48.43 -17.81 35.90
CA THR A 124 -48.49 -16.36 35.62
C THR A 124 -47.11 -15.71 35.72
N VAL A 125 -46.37 -15.97 36.79
CA VAL A 125 -45.01 -15.42 36.99
C VAL A 125 -44.04 -15.90 35.91
N ARG A 126 -44.19 -17.16 35.44
CA ARG A 126 -43.40 -17.69 34.31
C ARG A 126 -43.75 -17.01 32.99
N ALA A 127 -45.04 -16.84 32.67
CA ALA A 127 -45.48 -16.14 31.46
C ALA A 127 -45.00 -14.67 31.43
N ASP A 128 -45.09 -13.97 32.56
CA ASP A 128 -44.57 -12.61 32.76
C ASP A 128 -43.06 -12.53 32.54
N ALA A 129 -42.29 -13.51 33.03
CA ALA A 129 -40.85 -13.56 32.88
C ALA A 129 -40.44 -13.86 31.43
N ASP A 130 -41.13 -14.80 30.77
CA ASP A 130 -40.91 -15.13 29.36
C ASP A 130 -41.21 -13.95 28.44
N GLU A 131 -42.28 -13.20 28.68
CA GLU A 131 -42.62 -12.01 27.89
C GLU A 131 -41.61 -10.88 28.10
N ARG A 132 -41.18 -10.61 29.34
CA ARG A 132 -40.08 -9.66 29.60
C ARG A 132 -38.80 -10.10 28.89
N ALA A 133 -38.44 -11.38 28.92
CA ALA A 133 -37.27 -11.90 28.23
C ALA A 133 -37.37 -11.72 26.70
N ARG A 134 -38.54 -11.96 26.10
CA ARG A 134 -38.79 -11.69 24.67
C ARG A 134 -38.63 -10.21 24.34
N GLN A 135 -39.20 -9.32 25.14
CA GLN A 135 -39.09 -7.86 24.95
C GLN A 135 -37.64 -7.38 25.05
N CYS A 136 -36.88 -7.84 26.05
CA CYS A 136 -35.45 -7.54 26.17
C CYS A 136 -34.65 -8.05 24.96
N LEU A 137 -34.93 -9.26 24.47
CA LEU A 137 -34.26 -9.81 23.28
C LEU A 137 -34.62 -9.05 21.99
N LEU A 138 -35.85 -8.58 21.85
CA LEU A 138 -36.26 -7.74 20.71
C LEU A 138 -35.58 -6.37 20.75
N ALA A 139 -35.54 -5.72 21.93
CA ALA A 139 -34.85 -4.44 22.11
C ALA A 139 -33.34 -4.56 21.81
N ALA A 140 -32.66 -5.56 22.38
CA ALA A 140 -31.24 -5.80 22.13
C ALA A 140 -30.91 -6.10 20.65
N ARG A 141 -31.82 -6.78 19.93
CA ARG A 141 -31.68 -7.00 18.49
C ARG A 141 -31.86 -5.71 17.69
N ALA A 142 -32.84 -4.88 18.03
CA ALA A 142 -33.08 -3.59 17.38
C ALA A 142 -31.88 -2.64 17.57
N GLU A 143 -31.34 -2.55 18.79
CA GLU A 143 -30.14 -1.77 19.12
C GLU A 143 -28.91 -2.27 18.34
N ALA A 144 -28.67 -3.59 18.32
CA ALA A 144 -27.59 -4.19 17.55
C ALA A 144 -27.72 -3.93 16.04
N ASP A 145 -28.94 -3.93 15.50
CA ASP A 145 -29.22 -3.59 14.11
C ASP A 145 -29.01 -2.10 13.81
N GLU A 146 -29.40 -1.20 14.72
CA GLU A 146 -29.14 0.23 14.61
C GLU A 146 -27.64 0.53 14.60
N ILE A 147 -26.87 -0.03 15.55
CA ILE A 147 -25.40 0.06 15.59
C ILE A 147 -24.77 -0.46 14.29
N ARG A 148 -25.26 -1.60 13.78
CA ARG A 148 -24.77 -2.19 12.52
C ARG A 148 -25.08 -1.32 11.30
N VAL A 149 -26.24 -0.66 11.27
CA VAL A 149 -26.66 0.22 10.18
C VAL A 149 -25.93 1.57 10.24
N SER A 150 -25.77 2.16 11.42
CA SER A 150 -25.05 3.43 11.60
C SER A 150 -23.56 3.29 11.24
N ALA A 151 -22.87 2.27 11.76
CA ALA A 151 -21.47 1.99 11.43
C ALA A 151 -21.27 1.74 9.92
N ARG A 152 -22.20 1.04 9.25
CA ARG A 152 -22.16 0.85 7.78
C ARG A 152 -22.36 2.16 7.01
N ARG A 153 -23.20 3.08 7.50
CA ARG A 153 -23.39 4.41 6.89
C ARG A 153 -22.12 5.25 7.05
N GLU A 154 -21.58 5.35 8.27
CA GLU A 154 -20.35 6.07 8.60
C GLU A 154 -19.14 5.59 7.77
N VAL A 155 -18.95 4.27 7.64
CA VAL A 155 -17.89 3.69 6.79
C VAL A 155 -18.11 4.01 5.31
N LYS A 156 -19.36 4.00 4.82
CA LYS A 156 -19.68 4.37 3.43
C LYS A 156 -19.41 5.86 3.17
N GLU A 157 -19.77 6.72 4.12
CA GLU A 157 -19.58 8.17 4.07
C GLU A 157 -18.10 8.52 4.06
N ARG A 158 -17.32 8.09 5.06
CA ARG A 158 -15.86 8.29 5.12
C ARG A 158 -15.14 7.75 3.89
N ARG A 159 -15.56 6.59 3.36
CA ARG A 159 -15.01 6.07 2.10
C ARG A 159 -15.38 6.96 0.90
N GLY A 160 -16.58 7.52 0.88
CA GLY A 160 -17.03 8.49 -0.12
C GLY A 160 -16.19 9.77 -0.10
N GLU A 161 -15.97 10.34 1.09
CA GLU A 161 -15.12 11.50 1.33
C GLU A 161 -13.67 11.26 0.90
N ALA A 162 -13.04 10.17 1.36
CA ALA A 162 -11.67 9.82 1.02
C ALA A 162 -11.47 9.61 -0.50
N LEU A 163 -12.41 8.91 -1.15
CA LEU A 163 -12.40 8.75 -2.62
C LEU A 163 -12.77 10.03 -3.37
N GLY A 164 -13.50 10.96 -2.75
CA GLY A 164 -13.74 12.31 -3.25
C GLY A 164 -12.45 13.13 -3.26
N ALA A 165 -11.79 13.21 -2.11
CA ALA A 165 -10.50 13.90 -1.94
C ALA A 165 -9.42 13.35 -2.89
N LEU A 166 -9.29 12.02 -3.01
CA LEU A 166 -8.34 11.40 -3.93
C LEU A 166 -8.63 11.75 -5.40
N ARG A 167 -9.90 11.77 -5.81
CA ARG A 167 -10.29 12.18 -7.17
C ARG A 167 -10.00 13.66 -7.44
N GLU A 168 -10.23 14.52 -6.45
CA GLU A 168 -9.92 15.95 -6.57
C GLU A 168 -8.42 16.22 -6.64
N VAL A 169 -7.60 15.55 -5.81
CA VAL A 169 -6.13 15.61 -5.91
C VAL A 169 -5.67 15.14 -7.29
N ARG A 170 -6.15 13.99 -7.76
CA ARG A 170 -5.81 13.48 -9.10
C ARG A 170 -6.19 14.47 -10.21
N ARG A 171 -7.38 15.08 -10.14
CA ARG A 171 -7.84 16.11 -11.09
C ARG A 171 -6.91 17.31 -11.10
N ARG A 172 -6.53 17.83 -9.92
CA ARG A 172 -5.60 18.96 -9.79
C ARG A 172 -4.21 18.62 -10.34
N THR A 173 -3.64 17.48 -9.96
CA THR A 173 -2.33 17.04 -10.47
C THR A 173 -2.35 16.87 -11.99
N SER A 174 -3.38 16.26 -12.56
CA SER A 174 -3.52 16.15 -14.02
C SER A 174 -3.63 17.51 -14.71
N ALA A 175 -4.35 18.48 -14.13
CA ALA A 175 -4.41 19.84 -14.65
C ALA A 175 -3.04 20.55 -14.59
N THR A 176 -2.34 20.49 -13.45
CA THR A 176 -0.99 21.06 -13.31
C THR A 176 0.01 20.44 -14.28
N LEU A 177 -0.04 19.13 -14.51
CA LEU A 177 0.81 18.46 -15.50
C LEU A 177 0.48 18.88 -16.94
N ALA A 178 -0.80 19.14 -17.26
CA ALA A 178 -1.20 19.62 -18.57
C ALA A 178 -0.72 21.06 -18.83
N GLU A 179 -0.85 21.95 -17.85
CA GLU A 179 -0.30 23.32 -17.93
C GLU A 179 1.24 23.30 -18.06
N GLN A 180 1.93 22.46 -17.27
CA GLN A 180 3.39 22.30 -17.40
C GLN A 180 3.82 21.76 -18.77
N ALA A 181 3.07 20.81 -19.34
CA ALA A 181 3.33 20.30 -20.68
C ALA A 181 3.13 21.39 -21.75
N LYS A 182 2.10 22.24 -21.58
CA LYS A 182 1.83 23.40 -22.44
C LYS A 182 2.93 24.47 -22.34
N GLU A 183 3.32 24.88 -21.14
CA GLU A 183 4.43 25.82 -20.93
C GLU A 183 5.74 25.31 -21.55
N LEU A 184 6.02 24.01 -21.45
CA LEU A 184 7.20 23.41 -22.07
C LEU A 184 7.08 23.42 -23.60
N ALA A 185 5.93 23.06 -24.17
CA ALA A 185 5.70 23.11 -25.60
C ALA A 185 5.86 24.53 -26.17
N GLU A 186 5.28 25.54 -25.51
CA GLU A 186 5.43 26.96 -25.87
C GLU A 186 6.92 27.39 -25.87
N ARG A 187 7.69 27.01 -24.85
CA ARG A 187 9.14 27.27 -24.80
C ARG A 187 9.94 26.51 -25.87
N TRP A 188 9.53 25.30 -26.25
CA TRP A 188 10.15 24.57 -27.36
C TRP A 188 9.89 25.26 -28.70
N GLU A 189 8.64 25.68 -28.97
CA GLU A 189 8.29 26.46 -30.17
C GLU A 189 9.03 27.81 -30.22
N GLU A 190 9.20 28.49 -29.09
CA GLU A 190 10.01 29.71 -28.99
C GLU A 190 11.49 29.46 -29.30
N ALA A 191 12.06 28.39 -28.74
CA ALA A 191 13.45 28.01 -28.98
C ALA A 191 13.69 27.58 -30.43
N GLU A 192 12.77 26.82 -31.03
CA GLU A 192 12.83 26.39 -32.43
C GLU A 192 12.74 27.58 -33.39
N ARG A 193 11.80 28.52 -33.15
CA ARG A 193 11.72 29.77 -33.91
C ARG A 193 13.00 30.59 -33.80
N ALA A 194 13.51 30.79 -32.59
CA ALA A 194 14.74 31.56 -32.38
C ALA A 194 15.98 30.89 -33.02
N GLU A 195 16.02 29.56 -33.10
CA GLU A 195 17.10 28.85 -33.79
C GLU A 195 16.94 28.91 -35.31
N SER A 196 15.73 28.78 -35.85
CA SER A 196 15.46 29.02 -37.29
C SER A 196 15.90 30.42 -37.71
N GLU A 197 15.51 31.45 -36.97
CA GLU A 197 15.92 32.84 -37.22
C GLU A 197 17.45 33.02 -37.20
N ARG A 198 18.17 32.30 -36.32
CA ARG A 198 19.65 32.32 -36.29
C ARG A 198 20.26 31.61 -37.49
N VAL A 199 19.71 30.47 -37.89
CA VAL A 199 20.14 29.71 -39.07
C VAL A 199 19.92 30.53 -40.33
N ASP A 200 18.74 31.12 -40.51
CA ASP A 200 18.42 32.01 -41.63
C ASP A 200 19.35 33.24 -41.68
N ALA A 201 19.59 33.88 -40.52
CA ALA A 201 20.53 34.99 -40.42
C ALA A 201 21.99 34.56 -40.66
N ALA A 202 22.39 33.33 -40.30
CA ALA A 202 23.71 32.78 -40.60
C ALA A 202 23.87 32.53 -42.10
N ALA A 203 22.89 31.86 -42.73
CA ALA A 203 22.84 31.59 -44.16
C ALA A 203 22.85 32.88 -44.99
N ALA A 204 22.11 33.92 -44.57
CA ALA A 204 22.14 35.23 -45.23
C ALA A 204 23.53 35.89 -45.19
N ARG A 205 24.22 35.85 -44.04
CA ARG A 205 25.59 36.37 -43.88
C ARG A 205 26.62 35.53 -44.64
N GLU A 206 26.40 34.23 -44.78
CA GLU A 206 27.23 33.35 -45.61
C GLU A 206 27.05 33.70 -47.09
N ALA A 207 25.81 33.80 -47.57
CA ALA A 207 25.50 34.20 -48.94
C ALA A 207 26.08 35.58 -49.31
N GLU A 208 25.99 36.57 -48.41
CA GLU A 208 26.62 37.89 -48.59
C GLU A 208 28.15 37.77 -48.73
N ARG A 209 28.80 36.99 -47.86
CA ARG A 209 30.26 36.75 -47.93
C ARG A 209 30.68 36.00 -49.18
N VAL A 210 29.90 35.02 -49.61
CA VAL A 210 30.13 34.29 -50.86
C VAL A 210 30.01 35.23 -52.06
N ALA A 211 28.95 36.04 -52.13
CA ALA A 211 28.77 37.02 -53.21
C ALA A 211 29.92 38.05 -53.27
N LEU A 212 30.38 38.56 -52.12
CA LEU A 212 31.54 39.45 -52.05
C LEU A 212 32.84 38.75 -52.49
N ALA A 213 33.05 37.49 -52.10
CA ALA A 213 34.21 36.70 -52.51
C ALA A 213 34.19 36.36 -54.01
N GLU A 214 33.01 36.04 -54.57
CA GLU A 214 32.81 35.82 -56.00
C GLU A 214 33.04 37.10 -56.81
N GLN A 215 32.56 38.25 -56.32
CA GLN A 215 32.84 39.55 -56.93
C GLN A 215 34.35 39.86 -56.91
N ALA A 216 35.01 39.75 -55.76
CA ALA A 216 36.45 39.98 -55.64
C ALA A 216 37.27 39.00 -56.52
N LEU A 217 36.83 37.75 -56.64
CA LEU A 217 37.44 36.77 -57.54
C LEU A 217 37.22 37.12 -59.02
N SER A 218 36.05 37.66 -59.38
CA SER A 218 35.74 38.14 -60.73
C SER A 218 36.60 39.36 -61.10
N GLU A 219 36.72 40.33 -60.19
CA GLU A 219 37.60 41.50 -60.32
C GLU A 219 39.07 41.07 -60.44
N ALA A 220 39.54 40.16 -59.59
CA ALA A 220 40.89 39.62 -59.66
C ALA A 220 41.17 38.86 -60.97
N LYS A 221 40.21 38.07 -61.48
CA LYS A 221 40.30 37.40 -62.78
C LYS A 221 40.38 38.40 -63.94
N ARG A 222 39.61 39.50 -63.88
CA ARG A 222 39.68 40.57 -64.87
C ARG A 222 41.03 41.29 -64.83
N ALA A 223 41.48 41.73 -63.66
CA ALA A 223 42.77 42.37 -63.50
C ALA A 223 43.93 41.46 -63.93
N PHE A 224 43.85 40.15 -63.66
CA PHE A 224 44.80 39.16 -64.16
C PHE A 224 44.79 39.06 -65.69
N GLY A 225 43.62 38.99 -66.32
CA GLY A 225 43.49 38.97 -67.78
C GLY A 225 44.00 40.26 -68.44
N GLU A 226 43.68 41.42 -67.89
CA GLU A 226 44.19 42.73 -68.33
C GLU A 226 45.72 42.83 -68.17
N ALA A 227 46.28 42.30 -67.09
CA ALA A 227 47.73 42.21 -66.88
C ALA A 227 48.40 41.21 -67.83
N GLU A 228 47.77 40.07 -68.14
CA GLU A 228 48.27 39.10 -69.10
C GLU A 228 48.27 39.68 -70.53
N GLU A 229 47.17 40.34 -70.94
CA GLU A 229 47.11 41.07 -72.21
C GLU A 229 48.16 42.18 -72.29
N SER A 230 48.32 42.98 -71.23
CA SER A 230 49.36 44.02 -71.16
C SER A 230 50.76 43.40 -71.28
N GLY A 231 51.03 42.29 -70.57
CA GLY A 231 52.28 41.54 -70.67
C GLY A 231 52.54 40.99 -72.07
N ARG A 232 51.51 40.45 -72.75
CA ARG A 232 51.60 40.02 -74.15
C ARG A 232 51.90 41.20 -75.08
N ARG A 233 51.17 42.32 -74.95
CA ARG A 233 51.41 43.55 -75.75
C ARG A 233 52.82 44.09 -75.54
N CYS A 234 53.28 44.23 -74.30
CA CYS A 234 54.66 44.64 -74.00
C CYS A 234 55.70 43.66 -74.57
N GLN A 235 55.42 42.35 -74.58
CA GLN A 235 56.30 41.36 -75.21
C GLN A 235 56.29 41.48 -76.75
N GLU A 236 55.14 41.74 -77.37
CA GLU A 236 54.98 41.97 -78.81
C GLU A 236 55.65 43.28 -79.23
N GLU A 237 55.45 44.37 -78.50
CA GLU A 237 56.16 45.64 -78.68
C GLU A 237 57.67 45.48 -78.50
N ALA A 238 58.13 44.76 -77.48
CA ALA A 238 59.55 44.48 -77.29
C ALA A 238 60.13 43.63 -78.45
N ARG A 239 59.38 42.67 -78.99
CA ARG A 239 59.77 41.90 -80.18
C ARG A 239 59.79 42.76 -81.44
N ALA A 240 58.79 43.63 -81.64
CA ALA A 240 58.72 44.55 -82.77
C ALA A 240 59.88 45.55 -82.72
N ARG A 241 60.17 46.12 -81.56
CA ARG A 241 61.26 47.07 -81.35
C ARG A 241 62.64 46.42 -81.44
N ALA A 242 62.78 45.16 -81.01
CA ALA A 242 63.97 44.36 -81.28
C ALA A 242 64.14 44.09 -82.79
N ALA A 243 63.05 43.83 -83.52
CA ALA A 243 63.09 43.67 -84.97
C ALA A 243 63.43 44.99 -85.70
N GLU A 244 62.91 46.13 -85.23
CA GLU A 244 63.32 47.47 -85.71
C GLU A 244 64.81 47.73 -85.47
N ILE A 245 65.32 47.50 -84.25
CA ILE A 245 66.74 47.68 -83.93
C ILE A 245 67.62 46.76 -84.80
N LEU A 246 67.19 45.52 -85.05
CA LEU A 246 67.90 44.61 -85.95
C LEU A 246 67.82 45.06 -87.42
N ALA A 247 66.71 45.66 -87.86
CA ALA A 247 66.56 46.22 -89.20
C ALA A 247 67.39 47.51 -89.38
N GLU A 248 67.41 48.41 -88.39
CA GLU A 248 68.29 49.57 -88.36
C GLU A 248 69.75 49.14 -88.34
N ALA A 249 70.12 48.14 -87.54
CA ALA A 249 71.47 47.60 -87.50
C ALA A 249 71.89 47.05 -88.87
N ARG A 250 71.03 46.30 -89.56
CA ARG A 250 71.24 45.83 -90.94
C ARG A 250 71.35 46.97 -91.95
N LEU A 251 70.50 48.01 -91.85
CA LEU A 251 70.61 49.20 -92.69
C LEU A 251 71.92 49.97 -92.44
N ARG A 252 72.39 50.00 -91.19
CA ARG A 252 73.70 50.57 -90.82
C ARG A 252 74.85 49.73 -91.35
N GLU A 253 74.76 48.41 -91.25
CA GLU A 253 75.69 47.43 -91.81
C GLU A 253 75.75 47.57 -93.34
N GLU A 254 74.62 47.58 -94.04
CA GLU A 254 74.54 47.83 -95.48
C GLU A 254 75.10 49.20 -95.87
N ARG A 255 74.84 50.25 -95.08
CA ARG A 255 75.41 51.58 -95.36
C ARG A 255 76.92 51.59 -95.16
N ILE A 256 77.42 50.98 -94.09
CA ILE A 256 78.87 50.81 -93.85
C ILE A 256 79.50 49.95 -94.95
N ALA A 257 78.80 48.92 -95.45
CA ALA A 257 79.24 48.09 -96.56
C ALA A 257 79.27 48.88 -97.90
N ARG A 258 78.28 49.75 -98.16
CA ARG A 258 78.28 50.65 -99.33
C ARG A 258 79.33 51.76 -99.22
N GLU A 259 79.55 52.30 -98.02
CA GLU A 259 80.60 53.28 -97.73
C GLU A 259 81.99 52.66 -97.85
N THR A 260 82.21 51.44 -97.35
CA THR A 260 83.47 50.70 -97.57
C THR A 260 83.65 50.27 -99.02
N GLU A 261 82.59 49.85 -99.74
CA GLU A 261 82.65 49.65 -101.20
C GLU A 261 83.02 50.94 -101.95
N GLN A 262 82.48 52.11 -101.58
CA GLN A 262 82.85 53.39 -102.19
C GLN A 262 84.30 53.77 -101.88
N VAL A 263 84.76 53.57 -100.65
CA VAL A 263 86.17 53.79 -100.28
C VAL A 263 87.09 52.83 -101.04
N LEU A 264 86.68 51.57 -101.23
CA LEU A 264 87.41 50.57 -102.02
C LEU A 264 87.41 50.90 -103.51
N ARG A 265 86.29 51.36 -104.10
CA ARG A 265 86.26 51.86 -105.49
C ARG A 265 87.14 53.09 -105.67
N ALA A 266 87.06 54.08 -104.77
CA ALA A 266 87.93 55.26 -104.80
C ALA A 266 89.42 54.94 -104.55
N HIS A 267 89.73 53.84 -103.85
CA HIS A 267 91.10 53.32 -103.75
C HIS A 267 91.53 52.52 -104.99
N GLY A 268 90.59 51.83 -105.66
CA GLY A 268 90.80 51.16 -106.95
C GLY A 268 91.11 52.16 -108.06
N GLU A 269 90.28 53.19 -108.23
CA GLU A 269 90.48 54.27 -109.21
C GLU A 269 91.84 54.98 -109.01
N ARG A 270 92.26 55.21 -107.75
CA ARG A 270 93.60 55.74 -107.43
C ARG A 270 94.74 54.75 -107.70
N TRP A 271 94.49 53.45 -107.61
CA TRP A 271 95.47 52.42 -107.98
C TRP A 271 95.60 52.31 -109.49
N ASP A 272 94.49 52.35 -110.23
CA ASP A 272 94.48 52.31 -111.70
C ASP A 272 95.17 53.54 -112.30
N ASP A 273 94.96 54.75 -111.74
CA ASP A 273 95.71 55.96 -112.14
C ASP A 273 97.22 55.83 -111.90
N VAL A 274 97.64 55.27 -110.76
CA VAL A 274 99.06 55.03 -110.44
C VAL A 274 99.66 53.92 -111.33
N GLN A 275 98.87 52.90 -111.66
CA GLN A 275 99.30 51.80 -112.51
C GLN A 275 99.41 52.23 -113.98
N ALA A 276 98.50 53.08 -114.47
CA ALA A 276 98.59 53.72 -115.78
C ALA A 276 99.84 54.62 -115.92
N GLN A 277 100.21 55.36 -114.86
CA GLN A 277 101.47 56.12 -114.85
C GLN A 277 102.70 55.19 -114.87
N MET A 278 102.67 54.06 -114.16
CA MET A 278 103.76 53.08 -114.16
C MET A 278 103.89 52.33 -115.49
N ASP A 279 102.80 52.02 -116.19
CA ASP A 279 102.84 51.36 -117.49
C ASP A 279 103.24 52.31 -118.64
N PHE A 280 102.97 53.62 -118.52
CA PHE A 280 103.52 54.64 -119.42
C PHE A 280 105.05 54.78 -119.28
N VAL A 281 105.57 54.72 -118.04
CA VAL A 281 107.03 54.71 -117.79
C VAL A 281 107.67 53.40 -118.27
N ARG A 282 106.99 52.25 -118.06
CA ARG A 282 107.49 50.92 -118.49
C ARG A 282 107.54 50.77 -120.01
N SER A 283 106.51 51.24 -120.72
CA SER A 283 106.51 51.26 -122.20
C SER A 283 107.57 52.23 -122.77
N SER A 284 107.79 53.38 -122.13
CA SER A 284 108.80 54.36 -122.55
C SER A 284 110.25 53.87 -122.38
N LEU A 285 110.53 52.98 -121.42
CA LEU A 285 111.87 52.41 -121.21
C LEU A 285 112.14 51.12 -122.02
N THR A 286 111.10 50.38 -122.43
CA THR A 286 111.27 49.11 -123.16
C THR A 286 111.51 49.31 -124.67
N ALA A 287 111.26 50.51 -125.21
CA ALA A 287 111.46 50.80 -126.64
C ALA A 287 112.89 51.25 -127.03
N LEU A 288 113.81 51.42 -126.07
CA LEU A 288 115.17 51.93 -126.31
C LEU A 288 116.28 50.86 -126.28
N THR A 289 115.95 49.59 -125.99
CA THR A 289 116.75 48.35 -126.17
C THR A 289 115.82 47.11 -126.19
N GLY A 290 116.08 45.98 -126.87
CA GLY A 290 117.28 45.62 -127.65
C GLY A 290 117.21 44.31 -128.49
N SER A 291 116.02 43.83 -128.89
CA SER A 291 115.75 42.69 -129.83
C SER A 291 115.89 41.21 -129.35
N THR A 292 115.06 40.35 -129.98
CA THR A 292 115.06 38.86 -130.12
C THR A 292 114.79 37.90 -128.94
N GLN A 293 113.52 37.42 -128.90
CA GLN A 293 112.98 36.04 -128.75
C GLN A 293 113.54 34.99 -127.76
N GLY A 294 112.64 34.20 -127.13
CA GLY A 294 113.07 32.94 -126.49
C GLY A 294 112.14 31.91 -125.82
N GLU A 295 110.81 32.08 -125.68
CA GLU A 295 109.75 31.02 -125.51
C GLU A 295 108.40 31.64 -125.09
#